data_AF-W2D3L8-F1
#
_entry.id   AF-W2D3L8-F1
#
_cell.length_a   1.000
_cell.length_b   1.000
_cell.length_c   1.000
_cell.angle_alpha   90.00
_cell.angle_beta   90.00
_cell.angle_gamma   90.00
#
_symmetry.space_group_name_H-M   'P 1'
#
loop_
_entity.id
_entity.type
_entity.pdbx_description
1 polymer ?
#
loop_
_entity_poly.entity_id
_entity_poly.type
_entity_poly.pdbx_seq_one_letter_code
_entity_poly.pdbx_strand_id
1 'polypeptide(L)'
;MDQDDIAHPTRFETQLNYLISSGADIAGTWVKRFGAADNRTVRLPQSDAAIKIALLFESPFAHPTVMMKAESIKKLGYEHTWDKAEDYDLWVRAAISGWKMANVPEVLLDYRVHASQISTSSAVQQMSLSQGIREKYWNHSLTQWGVDTSCIESVLSTYVPYSKVNLEKVDIAIGHALQHSEGESRAIVFNNAYKIYIRVAANQKNVISHWKNLCTTYSLTTPRSKLIALWIFRNFRIHPEGKIFNWIRTALNYVSFR
;
A
#
# COMPACT_ATOMS: atom_id res chain seq x y z
N MET A 1 12.90 -8.54 13.07
CA MET A 1 13.56 -7.25 13.36
C MET A 1 14.97 -7.36 12.85
N ASP A 2 15.43 -6.34 12.12
CA ASP A 2 16.75 -6.38 11.50
C ASP A 2 17.81 -5.97 12.53
N GLN A 3 19.06 -6.36 12.28
CA GLN A 3 20.15 -6.16 13.23
C GLN A 3 20.49 -4.67 13.45
N ASP A 4 20.13 -3.82 12.50
CA ASP A 4 20.51 -2.42 12.44
C ASP A 4 19.38 -1.44 12.82
N ASP A 5 18.21 -1.98 13.18
CA ASP A 5 17.08 -1.27 13.76
C ASP A 5 17.23 -1.06 15.28
N ILE A 6 16.51 -0.06 15.83
CA ILE A 6 16.50 0.23 17.27
C ILE A 6 15.08 0.08 17.80
N ALA A 7 14.84 -0.97 18.59
CA ALA A 7 13.57 -1.17 19.28
C ALA A 7 13.41 -0.19 20.45
N HIS A 8 12.24 0.42 20.58
CA HIS A 8 11.93 1.25 21.75
C HIS A 8 11.75 0.35 22.99
N PRO A 9 12.12 0.80 24.20
CA PRO A 9 12.14 -0.04 25.39
C PRO A 9 10.81 -0.72 25.73
N THR A 10 9.68 -0.06 25.45
CA THR A 10 8.33 -0.55 25.75
C THR A 10 7.70 -1.35 24.61
N ARG A 11 8.38 -1.52 23.46
CA ARG A 11 7.78 -2.08 22.24
C ARG A 11 7.05 -3.41 22.49
N PHE A 12 7.74 -4.37 23.10
CA PHE A 12 7.19 -5.71 23.27
C PHE A 12 6.01 -5.73 24.25
N GLU A 13 6.08 -4.97 25.34
CA GLU A 13 4.98 -4.85 26.30
C GLU A 13 3.74 -4.21 25.64
N THR A 14 3.93 -3.09 24.93
CA THR A 14 2.83 -2.40 24.25
C THR A 14 2.17 -3.30 23.19
N GLN A 15 2.96 -3.98 22.36
CA GLN A 15 2.42 -4.88 21.33
C GLN A 15 1.71 -6.10 21.91
N LEU A 16 2.26 -6.70 22.97
CA LEU A 16 1.63 -7.85 23.64
C LEU A 16 0.29 -7.46 24.25
N ASN A 17 0.25 -6.34 24.98
CA ASN A 17 -0.99 -5.81 25.56
C ASN A 17 -2.02 -5.53 24.46
N TYR A 18 -1.58 -4.96 23.33
CA TYR A 18 -2.45 -4.69 22.20
C TYR A 18 -3.01 -5.96 21.54
N LEU A 19 -2.18 -6.99 21.34
CA LEU A 19 -2.62 -8.29 20.81
C LEU A 19 -3.69 -8.91 21.70
N ILE A 20 -3.48 -8.90 23.02
CA ILE A 20 -4.43 -9.44 24.00
C ILE A 20 -5.74 -8.65 23.98
N SER A 21 -5.69 -7.32 24.06
CA SER A 21 -6.90 -6.49 24.16
C SER A 21 -7.70 -6.44 22.86
N SER A 22 -7.03 -6.48 21.71
CA SER A 22 -7.68 -6.44 20.40
C SER A 22 -8.14 -7.82 19.91
N GLY A 23 -7.57 -8.90 20.46
CA GLY A 23 -7.73 -10.25 19.95
C GLY A 23 -7.10 -10.48 18.57
N ALA A 24 -6.19 -9.60 18.13
CA ALA A 24 -5.48 -9.77 16.86
C ALA A 24 -4.50 -10.97 16.91
N ASP A 25 -4.24 -11.56 15.76
CA ASP A 25 -3.25 -12.63 15.55
C ASP A 25 -1.87 -12.07 15.19
N ILE A 26 -1.84 -10.88 14.57
CA ILE A 26 -0.65 -10.14 14.16
C ILE A 26 -0.80 -8.68 14.62
N ALA A 27 0.28 -8.13 15.18
CA ALA A 27 0.43 -6.73 15.51
C ALA A 27 1.76 -6.16 14.97
N GLY A 28 1.71 -5.14 14.13
CA GLY A 28 2.87 -4.29 13.81
C GLY A 28 2.85 -2.97 14.59
N THR A 29 3.76 -2.05 14.26
CA THR A 29 3.82 -0.70 14.84
C THR A 29 4.19 0.32 13.76
N TRP A 30 4.05 1.61 14.06
CA TRP A 30 4.68 2.64 13.23
C TRP A 30 6.19 2.65 13.43
N VAL A 31 6.89 3.24 12.47
CA VAL A 31 8.36 3.36 12.52
C VAL A 31 8.83 4.79 12.32
N LYS A 32 9.93 5.13 12.98
CA LYS A 32 10.69 6.34 12.68
C LYS A 32 11.86 5.96 11.80
N ARG A 33 11.96 6.52 10.61
CA ARG A 33 13.10 6.25 9.73
C ARG A 33 14.28 7.13 10.11
N PHE A 34 15.47 6.56 10.09
CA PHE A 34 16.72 7.28 10.39
C PHE A 34 17.87 6.79 9.52
N GLY A 35 18.93 7.60 9.39
CA GLY A 35 20.02 7.36 8.44
C GLY A 35 19.72 7.91 7.04
N ALA A 36 20.75 8.05 6.19
CA ALA A 36 20.64 8.63 4.84
C ALA A 36 19.88 9.99 4.78
N ALA A 37 19.99 10.81 5.83
CA ALA A 37 19.22 12.05 6.03
C ALA A 37 17.68 11.89 6.02
N ASP A 38 17.17 10.67 6.22
CA ASP A 38 15.76 10.40 6.43
C ASP A 38 15.40 10.58 7.91
N ASN A 39 14.30 11.28 8.19
CA ASN A 39 13.78 11.46 9.55
C ASN A 39 12.25 11.33 9.59
N ARG A 40 11.67 10.62 8.61
CA ARG A 40 10.23 10.54 8.44
C ARG A 40 9.62 9.50 9.38
N THR A 41 8.45 9.82 9.91
CA THR A 41 7.60 8.83 10.58
C THR A 41 6.71 8.16 9.54
N VAL A 42 6.76 6.84 9.48
CA VAL A 42 5.85 6.04 8.64
C VAL A 42 4.71 5.56 9.52
N ARG A 43 3.53 6.13 9.28
CA ARG A 43 2.28 5.66 9.90
C ARG A 43 1.65 4.61 9.00
N LEU A 44 1.28 3.49 9.60
CA LEU A 44 0.70 2.33 8.93
C LEU A 44 -0.77 2.16 9.33
N PRO A 45 -1.59 1.49 8.50
CA PRO A 45 -3.00 1.23 8.78
C PRO A 45 -3.20 0.52 10.11
N GLN A 46 -4.05 1.04 10.98
CA GLN A 46 -4.23 0.55 12.35
C GLN A 46 -5.19 -0.66 12.41
N SER A 47 -6.36 -0.55 11.78
CA SER A 47 -7.45 -1.51 11.96
C SER A 47 -7.36 -2.71 11.02
N ASP A 48 -7.97 -3.84 11.42
CA ASP A 48 -8.04 -5.06 10.59
C ASP A 48 -8.60 -4.79 9.18
N ALA A 49 -9.71 -4.04 9.11
CA ALA A 49 -10.32 -3.66 7.83
C ALA A 49 -9.40 -2.75 6.99
N ALA A 50 -8.69 -1.81 7.62
CA ALA A 50 -7.76 -0.93 6.91
C ALA A 50 -6.51 -1.65 6.42
N ILE A 51 -5.97 -2.57 7.21
CA ILE A 51 -4.83 -3.43 6.84
C ILE A 51 -5.22 -4.33 5.66
N LYS A 52 -6.39 -4.99 5.75
CA LYS A 52 -6.90 -5.84 4.66
C LYS A 52 -7.12 -5.03 3.38
N ILE A 53 -7.71 -3.85 3.46
CA ILE A 53 -7.83 -2.98 2.28
C ILE A 53 -6.46 -2.50 1.76
N ALA A 54 -5.49 -2.21 2.62
CA ALA A 54 -4.16 -1.82 2.20
C ALA A 54 -3.42 -2.91 1.43
N LEU A 55 -3.67 -4.19 1.75
CA LEU A 55 -3.11 -5.34 1.02
C LEU A 55 -3.47 -5.38 -0.47
N LEU A 56 -4.50 -4.64 -0.93
CA LEU A 56 -4.79 -4.47 -2.36
C LEU A 56 -3.69 -3.67 -3.08
N PHE A 57 -2.93 -2.87 -2.35
CA PHE A 57 -2.01 -1.89 -2.91
C PHE A 57 -0.57 -2.13 -2.46
N GLU A 58 -0.32 -2.48 -1.21
CA GLU A 58 1.03 -2.57 -0.66
C GLU A 58 1.08 -3.41 0.62
N SER A 59 2.29 -3.72 1.09
CA SER A 59 2.48 -4.36 2.40
C SER A 59 2.04 -3.40 3.52
N PRO A 60 1.12 -3.81 4.41
CA PRO A 60 0.53 -2.96 5.43
C PRO A 60 1.35 -2.90 6.72
N PHE A 61 2.47 -3.62 6.78
CA PHE A 61 3.33 -3.73 7.94
C PHE A 61 4.76 -3.28 7.62
N ALA A 62 5.39 -2.59 8.58
CA ALA A 62 6.84 -2.54 8.64
C ALA A 62 7.31 -3.88 9.21
N HIS A 63 7.82 -4.75 8.34
CA HIS A 63 8.17 -6.13 8.69
C HIS A 63 8.97 -6.28 10.00
N PRO A 64 10.00 -5.45 10.29
CA PRO A 64 10.78 -5.57 11.52
C PRO A 64 10.02 -5.32 12.82
N THR A 65 8.83 -4.71 12.74
CA THR A 65 7.96 -4.42 13.88
C THR A 65 7.02 -5.56 14.22
N VAL A 66 6.84 -6.55 13.36
CA VAL A 66 5.74 -7.50 13.51
C VAL A 66 5.95 -8.44 14.71
N MET A 67 4.94 -8.49 15.57
CA MET A 67 4.73 -9.51 16.60
C MET A 67 3.48 -10.32 16.22
N MET A 68 3.53 -11.64 16.37
CA MET A 68 2.39 -12.51 16.06
C MET A 68 2.36 -13.74 16.98
N LYS A 69 1.20 -14.39 17.07
CA LYS A 69 1.05 -15.64 17.83
C LYS A 69 1.88 -16.76 17.21
N ALA A 70 2.63 -17.49 18.04
CA ALA A 70 3.52 -18.55 17.57
C ALA A 70 2.78 -19.71 16.87
N GLU A 71 1.53 -19.99 17.25
CA GLU A 71 0.69 -20.99 16.59
C GLU A 71 0.27 -20.58 15.18
N SER A 72 0.18 -19.28 14.92
CA SER A 72 -0.27 -18.73 13.64
C SER A 72 0.83 -18.91 12.59
N ILE A 73 2.08 -18.52 12.89
CA ILE A 73 3.18 -18.64 11.91
C ILE A 73 3.47 -20.10 11.51
N LYS A 74 3.29 -21.06 12.42
CA LYS A 74 3.48 -22.51 12.14
C LYS A 74 2.54 -23.03 11.06
N LYS A 75 1.38 -22.39 10.84
CA LYS A 75 0.40 -22.80 9.84
C LYS A 75 0.71 -22.28 8.44
N LEU A 76 1.37 -21.12 8.34
CA LEU A 76 1.59 -20.43 7.05
C LEU A 76 3.05 -20.50 6.58
N GLY A 77 4.01 -20.17 7.44
CA GLY A 77 5.43 -20.04 7.05
C GLY A 77 5.70 -19.04 5.91
N TYR A 78 6.97 -18.85 5.56
CA TYR A 78 7.35 -18.13 4.35
C TYR A 78 7.34 -19.07 3.15
N GLU A 79 6.92 -18.55 1.99
CA GLU A 79 7.04 -19.23 0.71
C GLU A 79 8.22 -18.66 -0.06
N HIS A 80 9.22 -19.50 -0.37
CA HIS A 80 10.43 -19.09 -1.09
C HIS A 80 10.18 -18.73 -2.57
N THR A 81 8.98 -18.98 -3.08
CA THR A 81 8.55 -18.59 -4.44
C THR A 81 8.53 -17.08 -4.64
N TRP A 82 8.43 -16.31 -3.55
CA TRP A 82 8.38 -14.85 -3.57
C TRP A 82 9.65 -14.20 -3.00
N ASP A 83 10.83 -14.76 -3.26
CA ASP A 83 12.12 -14.22 -2.78
C ASP A 83 12.16 -12.69 -2.95
N LYS A 84 12.40 -11.96 -1.84
CA LYS A 84 12.36 -10.48 -1.69
C LYS A 84 10.98 -9.82 -1.55
N ALA A 85 9.88 -10.54 -1.65
CA ALA A 85 8.50 -10.10 -1.38
C ALA A 85 7.73 -11.05 -0.44
N GLU A 86 8.44 -11.94 0.25
CA GLU A 86 7.92 -13.02 1.10
C GLU A 86 6.98 -12.49 2.19
N ASP A 87 7.30 -11.34 2.76
CA ASP A 87 6.49 -10.68 3.79
C ASP A 87 5.10 -10.33 3.27
N TYR A 88 5.02 -9.76 2.07
CA TYR A 88 3.76 -9.31 1.51
C TYR A 88 2.85 -10.50 1.18
N ASP A 89 3.40 -11.57 0.62
CA ASP A 89 2.66 -12.81 0.40
C ASP A 89 2.20 -13.44 1.72
N LEU A 90 3.03 -13.44 2.76
CA LEU A 90 2.65 -13.92 4.09
C LEU A 90 1.44 -13.16 4.64
N TRP A 91 1.42 -11.83 4.54
CA TRP A 91 0.28 -11.02 4.98
C TRP A 91 -0.98 -11.28 4.15
N VAL A 92 -0.85 -11.44 2.83
CA VAL A 92 -1.96 -11.81 1.96
C VAL A 92 -2.55 -13.17 2.35
N ARG A 93 -1.71 -14.19 2.55
CA ARG A 93 -2.17 -15.52 2.98
C ARG A 93 -2.80 -15.50 4.37
N ALA A 94 -2.24 -14.72 5.30
CA ALA A 94 -2.83 -14.54 6.62
C ALA A 94 -4.22 -13.90 6.54
N ALA A 95 -4.40 -12.89 5.68
CA ALA A 95 -5.70 -12.24 5.48
C ALA A 95 -6.73 -13.20 4.86
N ILE A 96 -6.32 -13.97 3.83
CA ILE A 96 -7.17 -15.00 3.20
C ILE A 96 -7.55 -16.10 4.21
N SER A 97 -6.65 -16.43 5.13
CA SER A 97 -6.89 -17.40 6.21
C SER A 97 -7.74 -16.85 7.35
N GLY A 98 -8.26 -15.63 7.22
CA GLY A 98 -9.16 -15.01 8.20
C GLY A 98 -8.49 -14.46 9.45
N TRP A 99 -7.16 -14.31 9.46
CA TRP A 99 -6.47 -13.76 10.63
C TRP A 99 -6.90 -12.32 10.91
N LYS A 100 -6.97 -11.98 12.19
CA LYS A 100 -7.22 -10.62 12.64
C LYS A 100 -5.90 -9.87 12.77
N MET A 101 -5.83 -8.68 12.17
CA MET A 101 -4.61 -7.91 12.04
C MET A 101 -4.74 -6.53 12.66
N ALA A 102 -3.64 -6.01 13.21
CA ALA A 102 -3.60 -4.63 13.67
C ALA A 102 -2.19 -4.02 13.59
N ASN A 103 -2.11 -2.68 13.55
CA ASN A 103 -0.89 -1.96 13.91
C ASN A 103 -1.17 -1.13 15.17
N VAL A 104 -0.25 -1.16 16.12
CA VAL A 104 -0.28 -0.23 17.24
C VAL A 104 -0.06 1.20 16.70
N PRO A 105 -0.92 2.18 17.02
CA PRO A 105 -0.82 3.55 16.53
C PRO A 105 0.30 4.36 17.22
N GLU A 106 1.46 3.73 17.42
CA GLU A 106 2.62 4.27 18.12
C GLU A 106 3.90 3.93 17.34
N VAL A 107 4.87 4.85 17.41
CA VAL A 107 6.22 4.59 16.92
C VAL A 107 6.96 3.83 18.01
N LEU A 108 7.33 2.57 17.72
CA LEU A 108 8.00 1.69 18.69
C LEU A 108 9.30 1.09 18.14
N LEU A 109 9.72 1.53 16.96
CA LEU A 109 10.95 1.11 16.30
C LEU A 109 11.52 2.27 15.48
N ASP A 110 12.81 2.53 15.64
CA ASP A 110 13.57 3.33 14.69
C ASP A 110 14.13 2.41 13.61
N TYR A 111 13.68 2.61 12.37
CA TYR A 111 14.01 1.80 11.20
C TYR A 111 15.17 2.41 10.41
N ARG A 112 16.27 1.67 10.25
CA ARG A 112 17.47 2.21 9.60
C ARG A 112 17.33 2.26 8.07
N VAL A 113 17.92 3.29 7.47
CA VAL A 113 17.91 3.55 6.04
C VAL A 113 19.33 3.76 5.54
N HIS A 114 19.76 2.92 4.59
CA HIS A 114 21.03 3.09 3.87
C HIS A 114 20.91 2.59 2.42
N ALA A 115 21.83 3.01 1.54
CA ALA A 115 21.73 2.73 0.09
C ALA A 115 21.85 1.24 -0.27
N SER A 116 22.54 0.46 0.55
CA SER A 116 22.77 -0.98 0.34
C SER A 116 21.64 -1.90 0.84
N GLN A 117 20.57 -1.36 1.45
CA GLN A 117 19.46 -2.19 1.93
C GLN A 117 18.76 -2.91 0.77
N ILE A 118 18.33 -4.15 0.98
CA ILE A 118 17.72 -5.00 -0.06
C ILE A 118 16.48 -4.33 -0.70
N SER A 119 15.68 -3.64 0.12
CA SER A 119 14.51 -2.87 -0.33
C SER A 119 14.84 -1.74 -1.31
N THR A 120 16.11 -1.31 -1.36
CA THR A 120 16.61 -0.30 -2.30
C THR A 120 17.34 -0.94 -3.48
N SER A 121 18.16 -1.97 -3.25
CA SER A 121 18.96 -2.61 -4.31
C SER A 121 18.16 -3.55 -5.22
N SER A 122 17.01 -4.07 -4.76
CA SER A 122 16.17 -5.02 -5.51
C SER A 122 14.77 -4.50 -5.85
N ALA A 123 14.54 -3.19 -5.78
CA ALA A 123 13.21 -2.58 -5.93
C ALA A 123 12.46 -2.99 -7.21
N VAL A 124 13.16 -3.19 -8.33
CA VAL A 124 12.53 -3.62 -9.60
C VAL A 124 12.01 -5.06 -9.52
N GLN A 125 12.80 -5.98 -8.97
CA GLN A 125 12.38 -7.38 -8.80
C GLN A 125 11.25 -7.50 -7.78
N GLN A 126 11.34 -6.76 -6.66
CA GLN A 126 10.27 -6.66 -5.68
C GLN A 126 8.97 -6.14 -6.28
N MET A 127 9.06 -5.13 -7.17
CA MET A 127 7.88 -4.58 -7.82
C MET A 127 7.20 -5.59 -8.74
N SER A 128 7.95 -6.40 -9.49
CA SER A 128 7.38 -7.45 -10.34
C SER A 128 6.74 -8.57 -9.53
N LEU A 129 7.39 -9.05 -8.46
CA LEU A 129 6.84 -10.09 -7.60
C LEU A 129 5.60 -9.60 -6.83
N SER A 130 5.62 -8.35 -6.37
CA SER A 130 4.48 -7.73 -5.71
C SER A 130 3.26 -7.61 -6.62
N GLN A 131 3.41 -7.61 -7.95
CA GLN A 131 2.25 -7.63 -8.86
C GLN A 131 1.50 -8.95 -8.79
N GLY A 132 2.18 -10.09 -8.77
CA GLY A 132 1.52 -11.40 -8.61
C GLY A 132 0.80 -11.53 -7.27
N ILE A 133 1.41 -10.99 -6.20
CA ILE A 133 0.78 -10.96 -4.87
C ILE A 133 -0.46 -10.05 -4.86
N ARG A 134 -0.38 -8.87 -5.49
CA ARG A 134 -1.53 -7.97 -5.67
C ARG A 134 -2.64 -8.63 -6.48
N GLU A 135 -2.29 -9.30 -7.57
CA GLU A 135 -3.24 -10.00 -8.42
C GLU A 135 -4.01 -11.06 -7.62
N LYS A 136 -3.28 -11.91 -6.89
CA LYS A 136 -3.86 -12.91 -5.98
C LYS A 136 -4.84 -12.29 -5.00
N TYR A 137 -4.48 -11.17 -4.38
CA TYR A 137 -5.33 -10.55 -3.37
C TYR A 137 -6.52 -9.77 -3.96
N TRP A 138 -6.34 -9.03 -5.06
CA TRP A 138 -7.45 -8.42 -5.80
C TRP A 138 -8.46 -9.47 -6.27
N ASN A 139 -7.98 -10.60 -6.79
CA ASN A 139 -8.84 -11.69 -7.23
C ASN A 139 -9.66 -12.25 -6.06
N HIS A 140 -9.01 -12.51 -4.92
CA HIS A 140 -9.70 -12.94 -3.71
C HIS A 140 -10.77 -11.92 -3.26
N SER A 141 -10.41 -10.64 -3.14
CA SER A 141 -11.32 -9.60 -2.67
C SER A 141 -12.50 -9.36 -3.61
N LEU A 142 -12.27 -9.24 -4.93
CA LEU A 142 -13.35 -9.06 -5.90
C LEU A 142 -14.29 -10.27 -5.95
N THR A 143 -13.75 -11.49 -5.88
CA THR A 143 -14.55 -12.72 -5.80
C THR A 143 -15.43 -12.72 -4.55
N GLN A 144 -14.89 -12.34 -3.39
CA GLN A 144 -15.67 -12.21 -2.16
C GLN A 144 -16.76 -11.14 -2.25
N TRP A 145 -16.54 -10.08 -3.01
CA TRP A 145 -17.53 -9.03 -3.27
C TRP A 145 -18.51 -9.36 -4.39
N GLY A 146 -18.39 -10.53 -5.04
CA GLY A 146 -19.24 -10.93 -6.16
C GLY A 146 -19.03 -10.10 -7.43
N VAL A 147 -17.82 -9.59 -7.63
CA VAL A 147 -17.46 -8.69 -8.75
C VAL A 147 -16.62 -9.45 -9.78
N ASP A 148 -16.90 -9.18 -11.06
CA ASP A 148 -16.10 -9.70 -12.17
C ASP A 148 -14.63 -9.24 -12.08
N THR A 149 -13.71 -10.19 -12.29
CA THR A 149 -12.27 -10.00 -12.09
C THR A 149 -11.56 -9.45 -13.33
N SER A 150 -12.28 -9.21 -14.44
CA SER A 150 -11.67 -8.70 -15.69
C SER A 150 -11.09 -7.28 -15.55
N CYS A 151 -11.39 -6.58 -14.46
CA CYS A 151 -10.83 -5.26 -14.15
C CYS A 151 -9.41 -5.30 -13.57
N ILE A 152 -8.97 -6.45 -13.02
CA ILE A 152 -7.70 -6.59 -12.30
C ILE A 152 -6.50 -6.25 -13.19
N GLU A 153 -6.47 -6.77 -14.42
CA GLU A 153 -5.38 -6.53 -15.37
C GLU A 153 -5.12 -5.03 -15.59
N SER A 154 -6.19 -4.22 -15.66
CA SER A 154 -6.08 -2.77 -15.84
C SER A 154 -5.53 -2.07 -14.59
N VAL A 155 -5.86 -2.55 -13.39
CA VAL A 155 -5.29 -2.04 -12.13
C VAL A 155 -3.80 -2.36 -12.07
N LEU A 156 -3.42 -3.61 -12.34
CA LEU A 156 -2.01 -4.05 -12.30
C LEU A 156 -1.16 -3.33 -13.35
N SER A 157 -1.70 -3.13 -14.55
CA SER A 157 -1.04 -2.39 -15.63
C SER A 157 -0.63 -0.97 -15.20
N THR A 158 -1.33 -0.34 -14.26
CA THR A 158 -0.96 1.01 -13.77
C THR A 158 0.41 1.08 -13.07
N TYR A 159 1.00 -0.07 -12.71
CA TYR A 159 2.33 -0.19 -12.14
C TYR A 159 3.40 -0.62 -13.16
N VAL A 160 2.99 -0.96 -14.39
CA VAL A 160 3.88 -1.37 -15.49
C VAL A 160 4.10 -0.16 -16.41
N PRO A 161 5.36 0.31 -16.55
CA PRO A 161 5.69 1.41 -17.45
C PRO A 161 5.17 1.20 -18.87
N TYR A 162 4.62 2.27 -19.46
CA TYR A 162 4.14 2.30 -20.85
C TYR A 162 3.05 1.27 -21.22
N SER A 163 2.45 0.59 -20.23
CA SER A 163 1.35 -0.33 -20.48
C SER A 163 0.05 0.41 -20.86
N LYS A 164 -0.82 -0.28 -21.61
CA LYS A 164 -2.14 0.24 -21.94
C LYS A 164 -3.08 0.03 -20.76
N VAL A 165 -3.60 1.12 -20.20
CA VAL A 165 -4.54 1.08 -19.07
C VAL A 165 -5.95 1.43 -19.55
N ASN A 166 -6.94 0.60 -19.21
CA ASN A 166 -8.35 0.95 -19.31
C ASN A 166 -8.82 1.59 -17.99
N LEU A 167 -9.06 2.90 -18.00
CA LEU A 167 -9.47 3.64 -16.81
C LEU A 167 -10.88 3.29 -16.32
N GLU A 168 -11.80 2.88 -17.20
CA GLU A 168 -13.13 2.44 -16.77
C GLU A 168 -13.05 1.17 -15.91
N LYS A 169 -12.19 0.23 -16.29
CA LYS A 169 -11.90 -0.96 -15.49
C LYS A 169 -11.24 -0.61 -14.16
N VAL A 170 -10.31 0.35 -14.14
CA VAL A 170 -9.73 0.85 -12.89
C VAL A 170 -10.80 1.46 -11.99
N ASP A 171 -11.73 2.24 -12.54
CA ASP A 171 -12.81 2.87 -11.79
C ASP A 171 -13.77 1.84 -11.18
N ILE A 172 -14.05 0.75 -11.89
CA ILE A 172 -14.85 -0.38 -11.37
C ILE A 172 -14.16 -0.99 -10.14
N ALA A 173 -12.89 -1.38 -10.27
CA ALA A 173 -12.14 -2.01 -9.18
C ALA A 173 -12.03 -1.10 -7.94
N ILE A 174 -11.64 0.16 -8.15
CA ILE A 174 -11.53 1.16 -7.09
C ILE A 174 -12.89 1.49 -6.50
N GLY A 175 -13.93 1.56 -7.33
CA GLY A 175 -15.30 1.80 -6.90
C GLY A 175 -15.80 0.74 -5.93
N HIS A 176 -15.58 -0.54 -6.24
CA HIS A 176 -15.91 -1.62 -5.32
C HIS A 176 -15.08 -1.60 -4.04
N ALA A 177 -13.78 -1.30 -4.14
CA ALA A 177 -12.96 -1.11 -2.94
C ALA A 177 -13.49 0.05 -2.07
N LEU A 178 -13.97 1.15 -2.67
CA LEU A 178 -14.62 2.25 -1.94
C LEU A 178 -15.96 1.82 -1.33
N GLN A 179 -16.80 1.06 -2.02
CA GLN A 179 -18.09 0.60 -1.49
C GLN A 179 -17.93 -0.31 -0.27
N HIS A 180 -16.87 -1.14 -0.25
CA HIS A 180 -16.58 -2.07 0.83
C HIS A 180 -15.59 -1.51 1.87
N SER A 181 -15.45 -0.17 1.93
CA SER A 181 -14.55 0.49 2.88
C SER A 181 -15.16 1.71 3.54
N GLU A 182 -14.80 1.89 4.82
CA GLU A 182 -15.27 2.95 5.70
C GLU A 182 -14.12 3.52 6.53
N GLY A 183 -14.28 4.73 7.07
CA GLY A 183 -13.30 5.36 7.94
C GLY A 183 -11.87 5.32 7.38
N GLU A 184 -10.95 4.70 8.14
CA GLU A 184 -9.54 4.55 7.77
C GLU A 184 -9.36 3.78 6.46
N SER A 185 -10.07 2.67 6.26
CA SER A 185 -9.92 1.83 5.07
C SER A 185 -10.35 2.58 3.81
N ARG A 186 -11.42 3.38 3.89
CA ARG A 186 -11.87 4.24 2.79
C ARG A 186 -10.83 5.29 2.40
N ALA A 187 -10.16 5.88 3.39
CA ALA A 187 -9.09 6.85 3.16
C ALA A 187 -7.88 6.22 2.44
N ILE A 188 -7.57 4.95 2.75
CA ILE A 188 -6.50 4.19 2.08
C ILE A 188 -6.85 3.96 0.60
N VAL A 189 -8.07 3.53 0.30
CA VAL A 189 -8.52 3.36 -1.11
C VAL A 189 -8.43 4.69 -1.85
N PHE A 190 -8.94 5.78 -1.26
CA PHE A 190 -8.92 7.10 -1.88
C PHE A 190 -7.50 7.60 -2.19
N ASN A 191 -6.58 7.42 -1.26
CA ASN A 191 -5.19 7.85 -1.44
C ASN A 191 -4.47 7.01 -2.49
N ASN A 192 -4.68 5.69 -2.50
CA ASN A 192 -4.08 4.82 -3.51
C ASN A 192 -4.71 4.99 -4.90
N ALA A 193 -6.02 5.23 -4.98
CA ALA A 193 -6.69 5.63 -6.21
C ALA A 193 -6.04 6.88 -6.79
N TYR A 194 -5.80 7.91 -5.97
CA TYR A 194 -5.12 9.11 -6.44
C TYR A 194 -3.70 8.83 -6.97
N LYS A 195 -2.93 7.98 -6.28
CA LYS A 195 -1.60 7.55 -6.76
C LYS A 195 -1.70 6.87 -8.13
N ILE A 196 -2.67 5.98 -8.33
CA ILE A 196 -2.91 5.27 -9.60
C ILE A 196 -3.23 6.28 -10.72
N TYR A 197 -4.12 7.23 -10.46
CA TYR A 197 -4.51 8.25 -11.43
C TYR A 197 -3.35 9.16 -11.82
N ILE A 198 -2.49 9.55 -10.87
CA ILE A 198 -1.27 10.30 -11.17
C ILE A 198 -0.32 9.47 -12.04
N ARG A 199 -0.19 8.16 -11.79
CA ARG A 199 0.70 7.28 -12.57
C ARG A 199 0.31 7.23 -14.05
N VAL A 200 -0.99 7.22 -14.34
CA VAL A 200 -1.49 7.10 -15.73
C VAL A 200 -1.78 8.45 -16.39
N ALA A 201 -1.69 9.56 -15.65
CA ALA A 201 -2.13 10.87 -16.10
C ALA A 201 -1.47 11.33 -17.42
N ALA A 202 -0.18 11.04 -17.60
CA ALA A 202 0.57 11.42 -18.81
C ALA A 202 0.00 10.82 -20.10
N ASN A 203 -0.64 9.64 -20.01
CA ASN A 203 -1.15 8.89 -21.16
C ASN A 203 -2.68 8.95 -21.32
N GLN A 204 -3.39 9.52 -20.35
CA GLN A 204 -4.85 9.44 -20.26
C GLN A 204 -5.50 10.81 -20.43
N LYS A 205 -6.02 11.09 -21.63
CA LYS A 205 -6.65 12.38 -21.95
C LYS A 205 -7.81 12.72 -21.02
N ASN A 206 -8.55 11.72 -20.51
CA ASN A 206 -9.75 11.91 -19.71
C ASN A 206 -9.52 11.71 -18.19
N VAL A 207 -8.27 11.56 -17.74
CA VAL A 207 -7.93 11.23 -16.33
C VAL A 207 -8.59 12.15 -15.30
N ILE A 208 -8.71 13.45 -15.60
CA ILE A 208 -9.34 14.43 -14.70
C ILE A 208 -10.86 14.19 -14.61
N SER A 209 -11.50 13.83 -15.72
CA SER A 209 -12.94 13.54 -15.76
C SER A 209 -13.26 12.27 -14.98
N HIS A 210 -12.47 11.20 -15.16
CA HIS A 210 -12.58 9.97 -14.36
C HIS A 210 -12.42 10.28 -12.87
N TRP A 211 -11.41 11.08 -12.48
CA TRP A 211 -11.15 11.39 -11.08
C TRP A 211 -12.32 12.16 -10.45
N LYS A 212 -12.84 13.17 -11.17
CA LYS A 212 -14.02 13.92 -10.74
C LYS A 212 -15.25 13.02 -10.61
N ASN A 213 -15.49 12.14 -11.58
CA ASN A 213 -16.61 11.21 -11.56
C ASN A 213 -16.53 10.28 -10.33
N LEU A 214 -15.38 9.62 -10.13
CA LEU A 214 -15.13 8.78 -8.96
C LEU A 214 -15.41 9.54 -7.66
N CYS A 215 -14.94 10.79 -7.55
CA CYS A 215 -15.14 11.58 -6.35
C CYS A 215 -16.61 11.97 -6.14
N THR A 216 -17.33 12.33 -7.19
CA THR A 216 -18.76 12.63 -7.12
C THR A 216 -19.57 11.39 -6.74
N THR A 217 -19.34 10.26 -7.41
CA THR A 217 -20.05 8.99 -7.18
C THR A 217 -19.92 8.50 -5.74
N TYR A 218 -18.72 8.66 -5.15
CA TYR A 218 -18.41 8.13 -3.83
C TYR A 218 -18.33 9.21 -2.73
N SER A 219 -18.86 10.41 -3.00
CA SER A 219 -18.90 11.55 -2.06
C SER A 219 -17.53 11.88 -1.44
N LEU A 220 -16.47 11.83 -2.25
CA LEU A 220 -15.10 12.09 -1.83
C LEU A 220 -14.75 13.57 -2.02
N THR A 221 -14.21 14.18 -0.97
CA THR A 221 -13.70 15.55 -1.07
C THR A 221 -12.37 15.57 -1.80
N THR A 222 -12.30 16.25 -2.94
CA THR A 222 -11.05 16.44 -3.69
C THR A 222 -10.49 17.85 -3.46
N PRO A 223 -9.31 17.98 -2.84
CA PRO A 223 -8.59 19.25 -2.78
C PRO A 223 -8.26 19.77 -4.18
N ARG A 224 -8.37 21.09 -4.40
CA ARG A 224 -7.98 21.72 -5.68
C ARG A 224 -6.54 21.38 -6.09
N SER A 225 -5.63 21.23 -5.12
CA SER A 225 -4.24 20.83 -5.36
C SER A 225 -4.14 19.47 -6.08
N LYS A 226 -5.00 18.49 -5.75
CA LYS A 226 -5.00 17.18 -6.41
C LYS A 226 -5.39 17.28 -7.89
N LEU A 227 -6.37 18.13 -8.22
CA LEU A 227 -6.79 18.41 -9.60
C LEU A 227 -5.73 19.16 -10.41
N ILE A 228 -5.08 20.16 -9.79
CA ILE A 228 -3.99 20.90 -10.41
C ILE A 228 -2.84 19.94 -10.74
N ALA A 229 -2.45 19.07 -9.81
CA ALA A 229 -1.42 18.08 -10.06
C ALA A 229 -1.79 17.12 -11.21
N LEU A 230 -3.01 16.57 -11.25
CA LEU A 230 -3.45 15.74 -12.38
C LEU A 230 -3.40 16.51 -13.72
N TRP A 231 -3.79 17.78 -13.71
CA TRP A 231 -3.70 18.64 -14.89
C TRP A 231 -2.25 18.85 -15.34
N ILE A 232 -1.32 19.13 -14.41
CA ILE A 232 0.11 19.29 -14.73
C ILE A 232 0.65 18.00 -15.35
N PHE A 233 0.45 16.85 -14.69
CA PHE A 233 1.04 15.59 -15.14
C PHE A 233 0.50 15.16 -16.51
N ARG A 234 -0.79 15.41 -16.76
CA ARG A 234 -1.43 15.20 -18.05
C ARG A 234 -0.86 16.12 -19.14
N ASN A 235 -0.90 17.44 -18.94
CA ASN A 235 -0.58 18.39 -20.01
C ASN A 235 0.92 18.43 -20.34
N PHE A 236 1.79 18.21 -19.34
CA PHE A 236 3.23 18.14 -19.53
C PHE A 236 3.75 16.71 -19.76
N ARG A 237 2.86 15.71 -19.89
CA ARG A 237 3.19 14.29 -20.09
C ARG A 237 4.28 13.79 -19.14
N ILE A 238 4.07 14.03 -17.85
CA ILE A 238 5.05 13.68 -16.81
C ILE A 238 4.85 12.22 -16.40
N HIS A 239 5.75 11.36 -16.87
CA HIS A 239 5.73 9.92 -16.62
C HIS A 239 6.38 9.56 -15.27
N PRO A 240 5.83 8.57 -14.51
CA PRO A 240 6.38 8.08 -13.24
C PRO A 240 7.86 7.67 -13.28
N GLU A 241 8.32 7.19 -14.43
CA GLU A 241 9.68 6.71 -14.65
C GLU A 241 10.68 7.85 -14.90
N GLY A 242 10.17 9.07 -15.15
CA GLY A 242 10.98 10.23 -15.52
C GLY A 242 11.65 10.94 -14.34
N LYS A 243 12.80 11.58 -14.60
CA LYS A 243 13.51 12.42 -13.62
C LYS A 243 12.64 13.57 -13.10
N ILE A 244 11.81 14.16 -13.96
CA ILE A 244 10.89 15.25 -13.62
C ILE A 244 9.88 14.79 -12.56
N PHE A 245 9.30 13.60 -12.72
CA PHE A 245 8.38 13.03 -11.73
C PHE A 245 9.05 12.90 -10.36
N ASN A 246 10.27 12.37 -10.32
CA ASN A 246 11.02 12.22 -9.08
C ASN A 246 11.35 13.56 -8.42
N TRP A 247 11.71 14.57 -9.22
CA TRP A 247 11.93 15.92 -8.71
C TRP A 247 10.64 16.51 -8.11
N ILE A 248 9.51 16.44 -8.83
CA ILE A 248 8.21 16.92 -8.35
C ILE A 248 7.78 16.18 -7.08
N ARG A 249 7.97 14.86 -7.05
CA ARG A 249 7.64 14.00 -5.90
C ARG A 249 8.42 14.42 -4.65
N THR A 250 9.72 14.70 -4.79
CA THR A 250 10.58 15.16 -3.69
C THR A 250 10.26 16.59 -3.28
N ALA A 251 10.04 17.48 -4.24
CA ALA A 251 9.81 18.91 -3.99
C ALA A 251 8.44 19.18 -3.35
N LEU A 252 7.41 18.44 -3.73
CA LEU A 252 6.06 18.74 -3.28
C LEU A 252 5.67 18.10 -1.95
N ASN A 253 6.41 17.13 -1.38
CA ASN A 253 5.98 16.37 -0.18
C ASN A 253 4.55 15.75 -0.25
N TYR A 254 3.84 15.90 -1.37
CA TYR A 254 2.37 15.90 -1.43
C TYR A 254 1.78 14.51 -1.67
N VAL A 255 2.61 13.53 -2.01
CA VAL A 255 2.17 12.16 -2.22
C VAL A 255 3.27 11.23 -1.75
N SER A 256 3.04 10.58 -0.62
CA SER A 256 3.84 9.44 -0.17
C SER A 256 3.65 8.28 -1.16
N PHE A 257 4.34 8.32 -2.31
CA PHE A 257 4.58 7.15 -3.15
C PHE A 257 5.71 6.33 -2.49
N ARG A 258 5.39 5.73 -1.35
CA ARG A 258 5.84 4.37 -1.10
C ARG A 258 4.64 3.48 -1.36
#